data_AF-M2R6Z5-F1
#
_entry.id   AF-M2R6Z5-F1
#
_cell.length_a   1.000
_cell.length_b   1.000
_cell.length_c   1.000
_cell.angle_alpha   90.00
_cell.angle_beta   90.00
_cell.angle_gamma   90.00
#
_symmetry.space_group_name_H-M   'P 1'
#
loop_
_entity.id
_entity.type
_entity.pdbx_description
1 polymer ?
#
loop_
_entity_poly.entity_id
_entity_poly.type
_entity_poly.pdbx_seq_one_letter_code
_entity_poly.pdbx_strand_id
1 'polypeptide(L)'
;EMVIRNPLLPHWEITITRRGGMGINCQDVYSAIHAIYQPVLTEGERNFYIRSPEQRKRCEAAFIQRCAKSTNRLEERVAGMRRVDLLEGRTIFMGL
;
A
#
# COMPACT_ATOMS: atom_id res chain seq x y z
N GLU A 1 -10.41 -19.10 0.82
CA GLU A 1 -9.63 -18.08 0.12
C GLU A 1 -10.51 -16.85 -0.04
N MET A 2 -9.94 -15.65 0.08
CA MET A 2 -10.67 -14.39 -0.04
C MET A 2 -9.83 -13.42 -0.85
N VAL A 3 -10.46 -12.62 -1.71
CA VAL A 3 -9.76 -11.63 -2.54
C VAL A 3 -10.32 -10.25 -2.24
N ILE A 4 -9.45 -9.30 -1.89
CA ILE A 4 -9.80 -7.88 -1.78
C ILE A 4 -9.21 -7.14 -2.98
N ARG A 5 -10.02 -6.26 -3.59
CA ARG A 5 -9.61 -5.42 -4.72
C ARG A 5 -9.82 -3.97 -4.37
N ASN A 6 -8.83 -3.14 -4.68
CA ASN A 6 -8.95 -1.69 -4.60
C ASN A 6 -9.28 -1.14 -5.99
N PRO A 7 -10.42 -0.45 -6.20
CA PRO A 7 -10.76 0.13 -7.49
C PRO A 7 -9.72 1.12 -8.03
N LEU A 8 -8.95 1.79 -7.15
CA LEU A 8 -7.90 2.72 -7.54
C LEU A 8 -6.63 2.03 -8.03
N LEU A 9 -6.42 0.77 -7.64
CA LEU A 9 -5.23 -0.02 -7.97
C LEU A 9 -5.66 -1.44 -8.38
N PRO A 10 -6.38 -1.57 -9.51
CA PRO A 10 -7.07 -2.81 -9.87
C PRO A 10 -6.13 -3.97 -10.20
N HIS A 11 -4.85 -3.72 -10.47
CA HIS A 11 -3.87 -4.77 -10.80
C HIS A 11 -3.18 -5.37 -9.59
N TRP A 12 -3.42 -4.84 -8.39
CA TRP A 12 -2.92 -5.42 -7.14
C TRP A 12 -4.06 -6.06 -6.37
N GLU A 13 -4.40 -7.26 -6.80
CA GLU A 13 -5.32 -8.12 -6.07
C GLU A 13 -4.67 -8.61 -4.78
N ILE A 14 -5.39 -8.50 -3.68
CA ILE A 14 -4.94 -8.93 -2.37
C ILE A 14 -5.57 -10.29 -2.11
N THR A 15 -4.85 -11.34 -2.47
CA THR A 15 -5.27 -12.72 -2.22
C THR A 15 -4.90 -13.11 -0.80
N ILE A 16 -5.92 -13.41 0.00
CA ILE A 16 -5.81 -13.82 1.39
C ILE A 16 -5.96 -15.33 1.47
N THR A 17 -4.86 -15.98 1.82
CA THR A 17 -4.79 -17.41 2.08
C THR A 17 -4.77 -17.66 3.58
N ARG A 18 -5.56 -18.64 4.03
CA ARG A 18 -5.60 -19.06 5.44
C ARG A 18 -4.24 -19.61 5.85
N ARG A 19 -3.71 -19.22 7.02
CA ARG A 19 -2.46 -19.78 7.56
C ARG A 19 -2.65 -20.81 8.70
N GLY A 20 -3.88 -21.27 8.94
CA GLY A 20 -4.21 -22.32 9.92
C GLY A 20 -5.58 -22.11 10.56
N GLY A 21 -6.06 -23.09 11.35
CA GLY A 21 -7.32 -22.99 12.11
C GLY A 21 -8.62 -23.08 11.28
N MET A 22 -9.75 -22.69 11.89
CA MET A 22 -11.07 -22.64 11.26
C MET A 22 -11.37 -21.23 10.73
N GLY A 23 -11.01 -20.96 9.48
CA GLY A 23 -11.38 -19.74 8.76
C GLY A 23 -10.22 -18.77 8.49
N ILE A 24 -10.53 -17.68 7.80
CA ILE A 24 -9.62 -16.55 7.59
C ILE A 24 -9.77 -15.61 8.79
N ASN A 25 -8.66 -15.27 9.42
CA ASN A 25 -8.65 -14.33 10.55
C ASN A 25 -8.11 -12.95 10.13
N CYS A 26 -8.22 -11.97 11.03
CA CYS A 26 -7.75 -10.61 10.74
C CYS A 26 -6.24 -10.55 10.47
N GLN A 27 -5.44 -11.42 11.10
CA GLN A 27 -3.99 -11.47 10.84
C GLN A 27 -3.69 -11.90 9.40
N ASP A 28 -4.43 -12.85 8.85
CA ASP A 28 -4.30 -13.25 7.44
C ASP A 28 -4.61 -12.05 6.52
N VAL A 29 -5.67 -11.30 6.83
CA VAL A 29 -6.08 -10.11 6.07
C VAL A 29 -5.01 -9.02 6.13
N TYR A 30 -4.59 -8.60 7.32
CA TYR A 30 -3.60 -7.52 7.49
C TYR A 30 -2.25 -7.91 6.91
N SER A 31 -1.84 -9.17 7.06
CA SER A 31 -0.58 -9.66 6.48
C SER A 31 -0.61 -9.60 4.95
N ALA A 32 -1.74 -9.97 4.32
CA ALA A 32 -1.88 -9.91 2.87
C ALA A 32 -1.90 -8.46 2.35
N ILE A 33 -2.65 -7.57 3.01
CA ILE A 33 -2.67 -6.13 2.68
C ILE A 33 -1.24 -5.57 2.80
N HIS A 34 -0.58 -5.81 3.93
CA HIS A 34 0.79 -5.32 4.15
C HIS A 34 1.76 -5.86 3.09
N ALA A 35 1.71 -7.16 2.77
CA ALA A 35 2.58 -7.75 1.76
C ALA A 35 2.41 -7.11 0.37
N ILE A 36 1.20 -6.69 0.01
CA ILE A 36 0.93 -6.03 -1.27
C ILE A 36 1.41 -4.59 -1.30
N TYR A 37 1.23 -3.84 -0.21
CA TYR A 37 1.45 -2.38 -0.21
C TYR A 37 2.80 -1.92 0.37
N GLN A 38 3.49 -2.78 1.11
CA GLN A 38 4.80 -2.49 1.70
C GLN A 38 5.97 -2.38 0.69
N PRO A 39 5.98 -3.08 -0.46
CA PRO A 39 7.07 -2.95 -1.42
C PRO A 39 7.27 -1.51 -1.92
N VAL A 40 8.53 -1.14 -2.12
CA VAL A 40 8.94 0.11 -2.78
C VAL A 40 8.52 0.05 -4.25
N LEU A 41 8.00 1.16 -4.76
CA LEU A 41 7.63 1.30 -6.17
C LEU A 41 8.87 1.22 -7.05
N THR A 42 8.80 0.34 -8.03
CA THR A 42 9.70 0.37 -9.18
C THR A 42 9.44 1.62 -10.03
N GLU A 43 10.40 2.01 -10.86
CA GLU A 43 10.23 3.11 -11.80
C GLU A 43 9.08 2.85 -12.80
N GLY A 44 8.96 1.61 -13.27
CA GLY A 44 7.86 1.19 -14.15
C GLY A 44 6.48 1.34 -13.50
N GLU A 45 6.33 0.89 -12.24
CA GLU A 45 5.08 1.09 -11.49
C GLU A 45 4.80 2.58 -11.26
N ARG A 46 5.82 3.37 -10.90
CA ARG A 46 5.67 4.81 -10.70
C ARG A 46 5.13 5.50 -11.94
N ASN A 47 5.71 5.21 -13.11
CA ASN A 47 5.30 5.80 -14.38
C ASN A 47 3.90 5.31 -14.83
N PHE A 48 3.55 4.07 -14.50
CA PHE A 48 2.25 3.51 -14.84
C PHE A 48 1.09 4.09 -14.01
N TYR A 49 1.30 4.22 -12.69
CA TYR A 49 0.25 4.62 -11.74
C TYR A 49 0.16 6.13 -11.51
N ILE A 50 1.27 6.87 -11.61
CA ILE A 50 1.29 8.31 -11.41
C ILE A 50 1.23 9.00 -12.77
N ARG A 51 0.02 9.36 -13.20
CA ARG A 51 -0.25 9.86 -14.56
C ARG A 51 -0.37 11.37 -14.67
N SER A 52 -0.49 12.07 -13.54
CA SER A 52 -0.62 13.54 -13.52
C SER A 52 0.29 14.19 -12.48
N PRO A 53 0.73 15.45 -12.71
CA PRO A 53 1.48 16.22 -11.72
C PRO A 53 0.72 16.38 -10.39
N GLU A 54 -0.60 16.52 -10.43
CA GLU A 54 -1.45 16.66 -9.24
C GLU A 54 -1.47 15.36 -8.43
N GLN A 55 -1.62 14.22 -9.09
CA GLN A 55 -1.54 12.91 -8.45
C GLN A 55 -0.16 12.67 -7.84
N ARG A 56 0.90 13.07 -8.56
CA ARG A 56 2.27 12.99 -8.05
C ARG A 56 2.43 13.75 -6.73
N LYS A 57 1.94 15.00 -6.67
CA LYS A 57 1.96 15.80 -5.43
C LYS A 57 1.22 15.11 -4.28
N ARG A 58 0.07 14.49 -4.54
CA ARG A 58 -0.69 13.76 -3.52
C ARG A 58 0.04 12.50 -3.03
N CYS A 59 0.64 11.73 -3.93
CA CYS A 59 1.44 10.55 -3.57
C CYS A 59 2.69 10.95 -2.77
N GLU A 60 3.39 12.01 -3.19
CA GLU A 60 4.55 12.54 -2.47
C GLU A 60 4.17 13.07 -1.08
N ALA A 61 3.02 13.71 -0.94
CA ALA A 61 2.51 14.13 0.37
C ALA A 61 2.22 12.92 1.28
N ALA A 62 1.60 11.87 0.76
CA ALA A 62 1.34 10.63 1.50
C ALA A 62 2.66 9.96 1.96
N PHE A 63 3.64 9.87 1.06
CA PHE A 63 4.99 9.40 1.36
C PHE A 63 5.65 10.18 2.49
N ILE A 64 5.65 11.52 2.40
CA ILE A 64 6.24 12.40 3.41
C ILE A 64 5.57 12.19 4.77
N GLN A 65 4.23 12.10 4.80
CA GLN A 65 3.48 11.85 6.04
C GLN A 65 3.82 10.49 6.65
N ARG A 66 3.91 9.44 5.82
CA ARG A 66 4.30 8.10 6.27
C ARG A 66 5.71 8.10 6.87
N CYS A 67 6.69 8.71 6.20
CA CYS A 67 8.05 8.84 6.74
C CYS A 67 8.08 9.61 8.06
N ALA A 68 7.26 10.66 8.21
CA ALA A 68 7.20 11.45 9.44
C ALA A 68 6.59 10.70 10.62
N LYS A 69 5.69 9.73 10.37
CA LYS A 69 5.08 8.87 11.38
C LYS A 69 5.94 7.66 11.76
N SER A 70 6.94 7.32 10.95
CA SER A 70 7.85 6.21 11.23
C SER A 70 8.89 6.59 12.28
N THR A 71 9.15 5.66 13.20
CA THR A 71 10.27 5.75 14.15
C THR A 71 11.61 5.85 13.40
N ASN A 72 11.72 5.23 12.22
CA ASN A 72 12.93 5.21 11.38
C ASN A 72 12.79 6.13 10.16
N ARG A 73 12.52 7.42 10.41
CA ARG A 73 12.25 8.41 9.36
C ARG A 73 13.32 8.49 8.26
N LEU A 74 14.60 8.36 8.61
CA LEU A 74 15.70 8.47 7.64
C LEU A 74 15.71 7.27 6.68
N GLU A 75 15.61 6.05 7.22
CA GLU A 75 15.56 4.81 6.43
C GLU A 75 14.36 4.81 5.49
N GLU A 76 13.20 5.24 5.98
CA GLU A 76 11.99 5.32 5.16
C GLU A 76 12.12 6.31 4.01
N ARG A 77 12.82 7.43 4.21
CA ARG A 77 13.08 8.40 3.14
C ARG A 77 14.03 7.85 2.09
N VAL A 78 15.07 7.13 2.51
CA VAL A 78 16.07 6.53 1.61
C VAL A 78 15.46 5.38 0.81
N ALA A 79 14.62 4.55 1.44
CA ALA A 79 13.94 3.45 0.76
C ALA A 79 13.00 3.93 -0.36
N GLY A 80 12.38 5.10 -0.18
CA GLY A 80 11.54 5.75 -1.19
C GLY A 80 10.05 5.40 -1.09
N MET A 81 9.29 5.77 -2.12
CA MET A 81 7.83 5.60 -2.16
C MET A 81 7.45 4.13 -2.23
N ARG A 82 6.48 3.73 -1.41
CA ARG A 82 5.89 2.40 -1.39
C ARG A 82 4.55 2.42 -2.11
N ARG A 83 4.04 1.24 -2.47
CA ARG A 83 2.72 1.10 -3.10
C ARG A 83 1.60 1.70 -2.25
N VAL A 84 1.72 1.66 -0.91
CA VAL A 84 0.76 2.32 0.00
C VAL A 84 0.66 3.84 -0.24
N ASP A 85 1.73 4.48 -0.71
CA ASP A 85 1.75 5.93 -0.93
C ASP A 85 0.88 6.33 -2.14
N LEU A 86 0.61 5.39 -3.06
CA LEU A 86 -0.34 5.57 -4.17
C LEU A 86 -1.79 5.63 -3.72
N LEU A 87 -2.08 5.28 -2.46
CA LEU A 87 -3.42 5.45 -1.88
C LEU A 87 -3.71 6.90 -1.51
N GLU A 88 -2.74 7.81 -1.69
CA GLU A 88 -2.89 9.24 -1.43
C GLU A 88 -3.33 9.54 0.02
N GLY A 89 -2.97 8.67 0.97
CA GLY A 89 -3.37 8.78 2.39
C GLY A 89 -4.80 8.33 2.70
N ARG A 90 -5.53 7.77 1.73
CA ARG A 90 -6.89 7.25 1.96
C ARG A 90 -6.86 5.94 2.76
N THR A 91 -7.78 5.81 3.71
CA THR A 91 -8.09 4.56 4.41
C THR A 91 -9.14 3.77 3.63
N ILE A 92 -8.69 3.10 2.57
CA ILE A 92 -9.59 2.52 1.56
C ILE A 92 -10.29 1.25 2.07
N PHE A 93 -9.76 0.61 3.11
CA PHE A 93 -10.35 -0.58 3.70
C PHE A 93 -11.41 -0.28 4.77
N MET A 94 -11.99 0.93 4.75
CA MET A 94 -13.13 1.35 5.59
C MET A 94 -12.97 1.04 7.09
N GLY A 95 -11.75 1.13 7.62
CA GLY A 95 -11.45 0.90 9.05
C GLY A 95 -10.77 -0.44 9.37
N LEU A 96 -10.43 -1.24 8.36
CA LEU A 96 -9.30 -2.17 8.42
C LEU A 96 -7.97 -1.40 8.31
#